data_AF-A0A1W1XKW7-F1
#
_entry.id   AF-A0A1W1XKW7-F1
#
_cell.length_a   1.000
_cell.length_b   1.000
_cell.length_c   1.000
_cell.angle_alpha   90.00
_cell.angle_beta   90.00
_cell.angle_gamma   90.00
#
_symmetry.space_group_name_H-M   'P 1'
#
loop_
_entity.id
_entity.type
_entity.pdbx_description
1 polymer ?
#
loop_
_entity_poly.entity_id
_entity_poly.type
_entity_poly.pdbx_seq_one_letter_code
_entity_poly.pdbx_strand_id
1 'polypeptide(L)'
;MRKAKFFLAVAAVMVTAGFLLAFGGSAQAKMVPKVDNFILFPDQSGSMYMTHGKLGVVKMVAAKDLMMKMNERIPELGYQGALDLFAPWQVVAEPAVYDRASFGAALEKIPSDQGIFNRLTPMGPGVSSLDSVLSGLRGKTAVIVVSDGGANKGADPVAAAQAIHRRYPDVCFHVISFAEDAKARSILKKISEIGGCGVYAEGTDLLADDQALNQFVKDVFYAEQMEPQPEVIVLRGIHFDFDKSDIKPEWQPVLDEGAEILKKHPQIRIIIEGHTDSIGTEAYNQKLSERRAKAVYDYFVAKGVEATRMKAVGYGELKPKADNATKEGRAINRRVEIKVVQ
;
A
#
# COMPACT_ATOMS: atom_id res chain seq x y z
N MET A 1 20.87 -57.88 -39.35
CA MET A 1 20.07 -56.68 -39.04
C MET A 1 19.74 -56.66 -37.56
N ARG A 2 20.16 -55.58 -36.88
CA ARG A 2 19.79 -55.05 -35.54
C ARG A 2 19.72 -55.99 -34.32
N LYS A 3 20.78 -55.92 -33.49
CA LYS A 3 20.75 -56.16 -32.04
C LYS A 3 20.13 -54.94 -31.34
N ALA A 4 19.06 -55.12 -30.57
CA ALA A 4 18.54 -54.10 -29.66
C ALA A 4 18.98 -54.44 -28.22
N LYS A 5 19.90 -53.62 -27.68
CA LYS A 5 20.24 -53.62 -26.25
C LYS A 5 19.30 -52.64 -25.56
N PHE A 6 18.47 -53.16 -24.65
CA PHE A 6 17.70 -52.36 -23.69
C PHE A 6 18.68 -51.69 -22.73
N PHE A 7 18.84 -50.37 -22.82
CA PHE A 7 19.51 -49.58 -21.79
C PHE A 7 18.48 -49.18 -20.74
N LEU A 8 18.66 -49.70 -19.53
CA LEU A 8 17.97 -49.22 -18.32
C LEU A 8 18.56 -47.84 -17.98
N ALA A 9 17.81 -46.77 -18.23
CA ALA A 9 18.18 -45.44 -17.78
C ALA A 9 17.79 -45.30 -16.31
N VAL A 10 18.77 -45.38 -15.42
CA VAL A 10 18.62 -44.94 -14.02
C VAL A 10 18.56 -43.42 -14.04
N ALA A 11 17.37 -42.86 -13.81
CA ALA A 11 17.20 -41.42 -13.64
C ALA A 11 17.82 -41.02 -12.29
N ALA A 12 19.03 -40.49 -12.32
CA ALA A 12 19.63 -39.81 -11.19
C ALA A 12 18.87 -38.49 -10.96
N VAL A 13 17.99 -38.46 -9.97
CA VAL A 13 17.41 -37.21 -9.45
C VAL A 13 18.54 -36.47 -8.75
N MET A 14 19.21 -35.56 -9.46
CA MET A 14 20.03 -34.54 -8.81
C MET A 14 19.07 -33.62 -8.03
N VAL A 15 18.99 -33.83 -6.73
CA VAL A 15 18.42 -32.83 -5.81
C VAL A 15 19.44 -31.70 -5.76
N THR A 16 19.22 -30.65 -6.53
CA THR A 16 20.03 -29.44 -6.49
C THR A 16 19.84 -28.78 -5.12
N ALA A 17 20.85 -28.94 -4.26
CA ALA A 17 21.02 -28.14 -3.07
C ALA A 17 21.29 -26.69 -3.54
N GLY A 18 20.33 -25.80 -3.33
CA GLY A 18 20.44 -24.42 -3.79
C GLY A 18 19.74 -23.47 -2.83
N PHE A 19 20.42 -22.38 -2.52
CA PHE A 19 19.83 -21.22 -1.89
C PHE A 19 18.88 -20.56 -2.89
N LEU A 20 17.58 -20.74 -2.69
CA LEU A 20 16.56 -20.06 -3.47
C LEU A 20 15.82 -19.09 -2.55
N LEU A 21 15.99 -17.80 -2.80
CA LEU A 21 15.05 -16.78 -2.34
C LEU A 21 13.71 -17.06 -3.03
N ALA A 22 12.84 -17.79 -2.36
CA ALA A 22 11.50 -18.07 -2.85
C ALA A 22 10.59 -16.92 -2.43
N PHE A 23 10.30 -16.02 -3.37
CA PHE A 23 9.26 -14.98 -3.21
C PHE A 23 7.88 -15.64 -3.27
N GLY A 24 7.47 -16.26 -2.16
CA GLY A 24 6.19 -16.96 -2.04
C GLY A 24 5.11 -16.06 -1.45
N GLY A 25 4.63 -15.09 -2.22
CA GLY A 25 3.48 -14.27 -1.84
C GLY A 25 3.28 -13.12 -2.81
N SER A 26 2.09 -13.00 -3.40
CA SER A 26 1.68 -11.75 -4.04
C SER A 26 1.66 -10.66 -2.97
N ALA A 27 2.58 -9.70 -3.04
CA ALA A 27 2.54 -8.51 -2.19
C ALA A 27 1.23 -7.77 -2.44
N GLN A 28 0.33 -7.82 -1.45
CA GLN A 28 -0.87 -7.03 -1.48
C GLN A 28 -0.50 -5.67 -0.92
N ALA A 29 -0.50 -4.65 -1.78
CA ALA A 29 -0.24 -3.29 -1.37
C ALA A 29 -1.34 -2.82 -0.41
N LYS A 30 -0.96 -2.42 0.80
CA LYS A 30 -1.87 -1.85 1.79
C LYS A 30 -1.99 -0.35 1.51
N MET A 31 -3.22 0.15 1.39
CA MET A 31 -3.46 1.58 1.31
C MET A 31 -3.34 2.21 2.70
N VAL A 32 -2.55 3.28 2.80
CA VAL A 32 -2.31 4.02 4.04
C VAL A 32 -2.66 5.49 3.82
N PRO A 33 -3.47 6.10 4.71
CA PRO A 33 -3.89 7.49 4.55
C PRO A 33 -2.68 8.44 4.58
N LYS A 34 -2.66 9.41 3.65
CA LYS A 34 -1.66 10.50 3.61
C LYS A 34 -2.09 11.71 4.45
N VAL A 35 -3.39 11.86 4.65
CA VAL A 35 -4.03 12.95 5.39
C VAL A 35 -4.95 12.39 6.46
N ASP A 36 -5.14 13.16 7.52
CA ASP A 36 -6.09 12.84 8.60
C ASP A 36 -7.47 13.43 8.28
N ASN A 37 -7.50 14.58 7.60
CA ASN A 37 -8.72 15.29 7.26
C ASN A 37 -8.72 15.73 5.80
N PHE A 38 -9.91 15.93 5.23
CA PHE A 38 -10.07 16.64 3.98
C PHE A 38 -11.29 17.56 3.99
N ILE A 39 -11.17 18.68 3.30
CA ILE A 39 -12.24 19.64 3.06
C ILE A 39 -12.40 19.74 1.55
N LEU A 40 -13.54 19.30 1.04
CA LEU A 40 -13.90 19.57 -0.34
C LEU A 40 -14.51 20.97 -0.41
N PHE A 41 -13.92 21.83 -1.23
CA PHE A 41 -14.18 23.27 -1.20
C PHE A 41 -14.59 23.80 -2.59
N PRO A 42 -15.79 23.45 -3.09
CA PRO A 42 -16.26 23.90 -4.39
C PRO A 42 -16.75 25.34 -4.43
N ASP A 43 -16.44 25.99 -5.54
CA ASP A 43 -16.81 27.35 -5.89
C ASP A 43 -18.22 27.43 -6.48
N GLN A 44 -19.14 28.08 -5.77
CA GLN A 44 -20.49 28.34 -6.25
C GLN A 44 -20.70 29.78 -6.77
N SER A 45 -19.65 30.42 -7.27
CA SER A 45 -19.75 31.73 -7.92
C SER A 45 -20.53 31.64 -9.23
N GLY A 46 -20.94 32.79 -9.77
CA GLY A 46 -21.64 32.85 -11.06
C GLY A 46 -20.80 32.28 -12.20
N SER A 47 -19.46 32.39 -12.15
CA SER A 47 -18.59 31.88 -13.23
C SER A 47 -18.59 30.36 -13.32
N MET A 48 -18.70 29.67 -12.19
CA MET A 48 -18.88 28.22 -12.15
C MET A 48 -20.25 27.75 -12.65
N TYR A 49 -21.23 28.64 -12.78
CA TYR A 49 -22.53 28.29 -13.37
C TYR A 49 -22.68 28.73 -14.82
N MET A 50 -21.60 29.19 -15.44
CA MET A 50 -21.52 29.39 -16.89
C MET A 50 -21.15 28.08 -17.61
N THR A 51 -21.49 28.00 -18.89
CA THR A 51 -21.09 26.89 -19.76
C THR A 51 -19.58 26.90 -19.99
N HIS A 52 -18.91 25.77 -19.80
CA HIS A 52 -17.51 25.60 -20.14
C HIS A 52 -17.36 25.45 -21.66
N GLY A 53 -16.50 26.26 -22.29
CA GLY A 53 -16.36 26.32 -23.74
C GLY A 53 -15.96 25.00 -24.39
N LYS A 54 -15.13 24.18 -23.73
CA LYS A 54 -14.75 22.84 -24.25
C LYS A 54 -15.74 21.72 -23.92
N LEU A 55 -16.42 21.80 -22.77
CA LEU A 55 -17.27 20.70 -22.32
C LEU A 55 -18.71 20.83 -22.85
N GLY A 56 -19.12 22.05 -23.24
CA GLY A 56 -20.48 22.32 -23.70
C GLY A 56 -21.55 22.23 -22.61
N VAL A 57 -21.16 22.05 -21.35
CA VAL A 57 -22.04 21.96 -20.17
C VAL A 57 -21.64 22.99 -19.13
N VAL A 58 -22.55 23.28 -18.18
CA VAL A 58 -22.29 24.16 -17.05
C VAL A 58 -21.13 23.61 -16.20
N LYS A 59 -20.15 24.46 -15.85
CA LYS A 59 -18.95 24.03 -15.10
C LYS A 59 -19.29 23.36 -13.77
N MET A 60 -20.25 23.88 -13.01
CA MET A 60 -20.67 23.30 -11.74
C MET A 60 -21.34 21.93 -11.91
N VAL A 61 -22.07 21.72 -13.01
CA VAL A 61 -22.63 20.40 -13.32
C VAL A 61 -21.50 19.40 -13.57
N ALA A 62 -20.49 19.80 -14.36
CA ALA A 62 -19.30 18.98 -14.60
C ALA A 62 -18.46 18.76 -13.33
N ALA A 63 -18.29 19.79 -12.50
CA ALA A 63 -17.59 19.73 -11.23
C ALA A 63 -18.30 18.81 -10.24
N LYS A 64 -19.64 18.85 -10.16
CA LYS A 64 -20.45 17.96 -9.33
C LYS A 64 -20.33 16.51 -9.79
N ASP A 65 -20.42 16.24 -11.10
CA ASP A 65 -20.19 14.89 -11.65
C ASP A 65 -18.79 14.38 -11.27
N LEU A 66 -17.76 15.22 -11.43
CA LEU A 66 -16.40 14.89 -11.06
C LEU A 66 -16.25 14.61 -9.55
N MET A 67 -16.83 15.44 -8.69
CA MET A 67 -16.79 15.26 -7.23
C MET A 67 -17.52 13.97 -6.81
N MET A 68 -18.62 13.62 -7.46
CA MET A 68 -19.32 12.34 -7.23
C MET A 68 -18.44 11.15 -7.64
N LYS A 69 -17.83 11.19 -8.83
CA LYS A 69 -16.87 10.16 -9.28
C LYS A 69 -15.66 10.06 -8.36
N MET A 70 -15.16 11.19 -7.87
CA MET A 70 -14.05 11.23 -6.90
C MET A 70 -14.48 10.56 -5.59
N ASN A 71 -15.67 10.86 -5.06
CA ASN A 71 -16.22 10.25 -3.86
C ASN A 71 -16.33 8.71 -3.96
N GLU A 72 -16.67 8.18 -5.14
CA GLU A 72 -16.66 6.72 -5.38
C GLU A 72 -15.27 6.09 -5.27
N ARG A 73 -14.22 6.86 -5.54
CA ARG A 73 -12.83 6.39 -5.62
C ARG A 73 -12.02 6.62 -4.35
N ILE A 74 -12.47 7.50 -3.45
CA ILE A 74 -11.81 7.71 -2.16
C ILE A 74 -12.02 6.46 -1.27
N PRO A 75 -10.94 5.81 -0.79
CA PRO A 75 -11.07 4.67 0.12
C PRO A 75 -11.43 5.13 1.54
N GLU A 76 -12.28 4.40 2.24
CA GLU A 76 -12.69 4.76 3.61
C GLU A 76 -11.62 4.37 4.64
N LEU A 77 -10.53 5.15 4.70
CA LEU A 77 -9.38 4.89 5.59
C LEU A 77 -9.46 5.65 6.94
N GLY A 78 -10.65 6.13 7.31
CA GLY A 78 -10.88 6.80 8.60
C GLY A 78 -10.63 8.32 8.60
N TYR A 79 -10.62 8.97 7.44
CA TYR A 79 -10.49 10.43 7.33
C TYR A 79 -11.62 11.17 8.05
N GLN A 80 -11.37 12.40 8.50
CA GLN A 80 -12.45 13.37 8.74
C GLN A 80 -12.75 14.12 7.43
N GLY A 81 -13.94 13.95 6.86
CA GLY A 81 -14.39 14.64 5.65
C GLY A 81 -15.33 15.80 5.97
N ALA A 82 -15.12 16.94 5.31
CA ALA A 82 -16.01 18.10 5.36
C ALA A 82 -16.32 18.62 3.94
N LEU A 83 -17.47 19.28 3.80
CA LEU A 83 -17.90 19.91 2.54
C LEU A 83 -18.32 21.36 2.83
N ASP A 84 -17.53 22.28 2.31
CA ASP A 84 -17.74 23.72 2.46
C ASP A 84 -17.86 24.39 1.11
N LEU A 85 -18.77 25.36 1.00
CA LEU A 85 -18.96 26.14 -0.22
C LEU A 85 -18.25 27.46 -0.06
N PHE A 86 -17.69 27.94 -1.17
CA PHE A 86 -16.85 29.11 -1.20
C PHE A 86 -17.63 30.41 -1.53
N ALA A 87 -18.74 30.35 -2.29
CA ALA A 87 -19.44 31.53 -2.81
C ALA A 87 -20.98 31.39 -2.89
N PRO A 88 -21.74 31.68 -1.81
CA PRO A 88 -21.29 32.21 -0.52
C PRO A 88 -20.64 31.14 0.35
N TRP A 89 -19.96 31.59 1.40
CA TRP A 89 -19.49 30.68 2.44
C TRP A 89 -20.68 29.95 3.07
N GLN A 90 -20.65 28.62 2.99
CA GLN A 90 -21.67 27.77 3.59
C GLN A 90 -21.09 26.40 3.91
N VAL A 91 -21.12 26.01 5.17
CA VAL A 91 -20.83 24.64 5.59
C VAL A 91 -22.02 23.76 5.19
N VAL A 92 -21.78 22.75 4.34
CA VAL A 92 -22.80 21.81 3.88
C VAL A 92 -22.72 20.49 4.64
N ALA A 93 -21.51 20.08 5.01
CA ALA A 93 -21.24 18.98 5.92
C ALA A 93 -20.07 19.34 6.84
N GLU A 94 -20.36 19.37 8.15
CA GLU A 94 -19.34 19.52 9.20
C GLU A 94 -18.35 18.34 9.17
N PRO A 95 -17.12 18.52 9.66
CA PRO A 95 -16.15 17.44 9.76
C PRO A 95 -16.69 16.23 10.54
N ALA A 96 -16.70 15.08 9.89
CA ALA A 96 -17.06 13.80 10.48
C ALA A 96 -16.25 12.67 9.85
N VAL A 97 -16.24 11.48 10.47
CA VAL A 97 -15.62 10.30 9.87
C VAL A 97 -16.22 10.08 8.49
N TYR A 98 -15.36 10.03 7.47
CA TYR A 98 -15.75 9.93 6.08
C TYR A 98 -16.47 8.60 5.82
N ASP A 99 -17.68 8.73 5.31
CA ASP A 99 -18.53 7.65 4.81
C ASP A 99 -19.01 8.08 3.42
N ARG A 100 -18.75 7.23 2.42
CA ARG A 100 -18.97 7.55 1.01
C ARG A 100 -20.43 7.88 0.74
N ALA A 101 -21.37 7.15 1.33
CA ALA A 101 -22.79 7.33 1.10
C ALA A 101 -23.27 8.67 1.65
N SER A 102 -22.94 8.97 2.91
CA SER A 102 -23.32 10.21 3.59
C SER A 102 -22.68 11.43 2.94
N PHE A 103 -21.42 11.32 2.54
CA PHE A 103 -20.71 12.40 1.83
C PHE A 103 -21.29 12.62 0.42
N GLY A 104 -21.67 11.55 -0.29
CA GLY A 104 -22.40 11.64 -1.56
C GLY A 104 -23.73 12.38 -1.43
N ALA A 105 -24.51 12.07 -0.39
CA ALA A 105 -25.75 12.79 -0.09
C ALA A 105 -25.52 14.27 0.24
N ALA A 106 -24.36 14.63 0.81
CA ALA A 106 -24.00 16.04 1.00
C ALA A 106 -23.68 16.74 -0.33
N LEU A 107 -22.94 16.07 -1.23
CA LEU A 107 -22.65 16.60 -2.58
C LEU A 107 -23.92 16.84 -3.41
N GLU A 108 -24.95 16.00 -3.24
CA GLU A 108 -26.24 16.18 -3.92
C GLU A 108 -26.91 17.53 -3.61
N LYS A 109 -26.66 18.10 -2.42
CA LYS A 109 -27.20 19.40 -1.99
C LYS A 109 -26.63 20.59 -2.76
N ILE A 110 -25.53 20.41 -3.49
CA ILE A 110 -24.98 21.43 -4.39
C ILE A 110 -25.93 21.61 -5.57
N PRO A 111 -26.50 22.81 -5.80
CA PRO A 111 -27.47 23.00 -6.86
C PRO A 111 -26.78 22.91 -8.23
N SER A 112 -27.46 22.30 -9.20
CA SER A 112 -26.97 22.17 -10.58
C SER A 112 -27.22 23.44 -11.42
N ASP A 113 -28.09 24.32 -10.92
CA ASP A 113 -28.44 25.60 -11.51
C ASP A 113 -28.51 26.70 -10.43
N GLN A 114 -28.22 27.94 -10.83
CA GLN A 114 -28.50 29.12 -10.00
C GLN A 114 -28.46 30.39 -10.86
N GLY A 115 -28.95 31.50 -10.31
CA GLY A 115 -28.79 32.81 -10.94
C GLY A 115 -27.32 33.22 -10.98
N ILE A 116 -26.80 33.63 -12.14
CA ILE A 116 -25.38 33.98 -12.34
C ILE A 116 -25.08 35.48 -12.17
N PHE A 117 -26.10 36.33 -12.31
CA PHE A 117 -25.92 37.79 -12.32
C PHE A 117 -25.49 38.32 -10.94
N ASN A 118 -24.49 39.20 -10.94
CA ASN A 118 -23.92 39.84 -9.74
C ASN A 118 -23.36 38.87 -8.68
N ARG A 119 -23.02 37.62 -9.07
CA ARG A 119 -22.36 36.63 -8.22
C ARG A 119 -20.88 36.50 -8.58
N LEU A 120 -20.11 37.53 -8.22
CA LEU A 120 -18.65 37.51 -8.38
C LEU A 120 -18.01 36.49 -7.44
N THR A 121 -16.77 36.11 -7.75
CA THR A 121 -16.03 35.05 -7.07
C THR A 121 -15.19 35.64 -5.92
N PRO A 122 -15.59 35.50 -4.63
CA PRO A 122 -14.90 36.16 -3.51
C PRO A 122 -13.70 35.35 -2.98
N MET A 123 -12.79 34.88 -3.85
CA MET A 123 -11.84 33.80 -3.51
C MET A 123 -10.93 34.09 -2.33
N GLY A 124 -10.39 35.30 -2.20
CA GLY A 124 -9.62 35.68 -1.00
C GLY A 124 -10.42 35.56 0.30
N PRO A 125 -11.57 36.25 0.43
CA PRO A 125 -12.45 36.12 1.60
C PRO A 125 -12.87 34.67 1.89
N GLY A 126 -13.23 33.90 0.87
CA GLY A 126 -13.71 32.54 1.08
C GLY A 126 -12.62 31.53 1.43
N VAL A 127 -11.40 31.71 0.93
CA VAL A 127 -10.24 30.96 1.45
C VAL A 127 -9.97 31.36 2.90
N SER A 128 -10.16 32.63 3.26
CA SER A 128 -9.94 33.09 4.64
C SER A 128 -10.96 32.52 5.64
N SER A 129 -12.17 32.18 5.19
CA SER A 129 -13.21 31.58 6.07
C SER A 129 -12.96 30.12 6.42
N LEU A 130 -12.04 29.43 5.72
CA LEU A 130 -11.61 28.07 6.09
C LEU A 130 -11.07 27.99 7.53
N ASP A 131 -10.63 29.11 8.10
CA ASP A 131 -10.23 29.20 9.51
C ASP A 131 -11.28 28.64 10.48
N SER A 132 -12.56 28.85 10.18
CA SER A 132 -13.67 28.38 11.02
C SER A 132 -13.70 26.86 11.16
N VAL A 133 -13.45 26.12 10.07
CA VAL A 133 -13.42 24.66 10.07
C VAL A 133 -12.04 24.13 10.44
N LEU A 134 -10.96 24.72 9.93
CA LEU A 134 -9.59 24.28 10.17
C LEU A 134 -9.18 24.39 11.66
N SER A 135 -9.71 25.37 12.39
CA SER A 135 -9.39 25.55 13.82
C SER A 135 -9.79 24.35 14.70
N GLY A 136 -10.79 23.57 14.27
CA GLY A 136 -11.26 22.37 14.96
C GLY A 136 -10.54 21.08 14.54
N LEU A 137 -9.77 21.10 13.45
CA LEU A 137 -9.10 19.93 12.89
C LEU A 137 -7.69 19.77 13.44
N ARG A 138 -7.22 18.51 13.49
CA ARG A 138 -5.87 18.15 13.93
C ARG A 138 -5.24 17.23 12.89
N GLY A 139 -3.92 17.36 12.69
CA GLY A 139 -3.19 16.57 11.72
C GLY A 139 -3.24 17.13 10.30
N LYS A 140 -2.76 16.33 9.36
CA LYS A 140 -2.62 16.69 7.94
C LYS A 140 -3.98 16.87 7.30
N THR A 141 -4.18 18.00 6.65
CA THR A 141 -5.48 18.37 6.08
C THR A 141 -5.34 18.70 4.60
N ALA A 142 -6.05 17.95 3.74
CA ALA A 142 -6.19 18.28 2.33
C ALA A 142 -7.37 19.23 2.13
N VAL A 143 -7.13 20.44 1.63
CA VAL A 143 -8.20 21.32 1.14
C VAL A 143 -8.26 21.22 -0.37
N ILE A 144 -9.34 20.67 -0.92
CA ILE A 144 -9.53 20.46 -2.35
C ILE A 144 -10.41 21.58 -2.91
N VAL A 145 -9.77 22.58 -3.52
CA VAL A 145 -10.45 23.72 -4.15
C VAL A 145 -10.94 23.31 -5.54
N VAL A 146 -12.23 23.44 -5.80
CA VAL A 146 -12.82 23.17 -7.13
C VAL A 146 -13.38 24.48 -7.69
N SER A 147 -12.70 25.09 -8.66
CA SER A 147 -13.04 26.44 -9.15
C SER A 147 -12.53 26.68 -10.56
N ASP A 148 -13.12 27.64 -11.26
CA ASP A 148 -12.59 28.18 -12.51
C ASP A 148 -11.71 29.43 -12.31
N GLY A 149 -11.65 29.98 -11.09
CA GLY A 149 -10.90 31.19 -10.75
C GLY A 149 -11.34 32.43 -11.53
N GLY A 150 -12.45 32.35 -12.27
CA GLY A 150 -13.00 33.42 -13.07
C GLY A 150 -13.70 34.47 -12.20
N ALA A 151 -13.96 35.65 -12.76
CA ALA A 151 -14.75 36.71 -12.11
C ALA A 151 -14.35 37.07 -10.66
N ASN A 152 -13.08 36.86 -10.31
CA ASN A 152 -12.56 37.08 -8.97
C ASN A 152 -12.64 38.55 -8.53
N LYS A 153 -13.16 38.79 -7.32
CA LYS A 153 -13.25 40.12 -6.68
C LYS A 153 -12.86 40.06 -5.21
N GLY A 154 -12.17 41.10 -4.75
CA GLY A 154 -11.79 41.25 -3.35
C GLY A 154 -10.30 41.01 -3.14
N ALA A 155 -9.96 40.52 -1.95
CA ALA A 155 -8.57 40.25 -1.57
C ALA A 155 -7.90 39.20 -2.47
N ASP A 156 -6.57 39.28 -2.59
CA ASP A 156 -5.78 38.34 -3.37
C ASP A 156 -5.93 36.91 -2.80
N PRO A 157 -6.45 35.96 -3.58
CA PRO A 157 -6.64 34.59 -3.12
C PRO A 157 -5.34 33.85 -2.83
N VAL A 158 -4.24 34.16 -3.51
CA VAL A 158 -2.94 33.54 -3.23
C VAL A 158 -2.44 34.00 -1.86
N ALA A 159 -2.53 35.30 -1.56
CA ALA A 159 -2.16 35.84 -0.27
C ALA A 159 -3.03 35.28 0.88
N ALA A 160 -4.33 35.09 0.63
CA ALA A 160 -5.24 34.46 1.59
C ALA A 160 -4.86 33.00 1.88
N ALA A 161 -4.62 32.19 0.85
CA ALA A 161 -4.18 30.80 1.00
C ALA A 161 -2.83 30.70 1.72
N GLN A 162 -1.90 31.60 1.43
CA GLN A 162 -0.62 31.68 2.15
C GLN A 162 -0.81 32.01 3.64
N ALA A 163 -1.77 32.88 3.97
CA ALA A 163 -2.09 33.20 5.36
C ALA A 163 -2.67 31.98 6.11
N ILE A 164 -3.54 31.21 5.46
CA ILE A 164 -4.06 29.94 6.00
C ILE A 164 -2.92 28.95 6.22
N HIS A 165 -2.06 28.70 5.23
CA HIS A 165 -0.95 27.75 5.37
C HIS A 165 0.05 28.18 6.46
N ARG A 166 0.32 29.50 6.62
CA ARG A 166 1.16 29.99 7.73
C ARG A 166 0.57 29.70 9.10
N ARG A 167 -0.77 29.69 9.22
CA ARG A 167 -1.48 29.40 10.47
C ARG A 167 -1.65 27.89 10.71
N TYR A 168 -1.83 27.13 9.63
CA TYR A 168 -2.03 25.69 9.62
C TYR A 168 -1.00 25.05 8.67
N PRO A 169 0.25 24.84 9.12
CA PRO A 169 1.34 24.33 8.26
C PRO A 169 1.08 22.94 7.67
N ASP A 170 0.23 22.14 8.33
CA ASP A 170 -0.17 20.80 7.88
C ASP A 170 -1.30 20.82 6.84
N VAL A 171 -1.74 22.00 6.39
CA VAL A 171 -2.73 22.16 5.32
C VAL A 171 -2.05 22.17 3.95
N CYS A 172 -2.53 21.29 3.07
CA CYS A 172 -2.18 21.23 1.66
C CYS A 172 -3.36 21.67 0.79
N PHE A 173 -3.13 22.64 -0.08
CA PHE A 173 -4.13 23.06 -1.05
C PHE A 173 -4.01 22.22 -2.32
N HIS A 174 -5.01 21.39 -2.59
CA HIS A 174 -5.18 20.71 -3.86
C HIS A 174 -6.20 21.46 -4.70
N VAL A 175 -6.04 21.45 -6.01
CA VAL A 175 -6.84 22.28 -6.92
C VAL A 175 -7.32 21.44 -8.09
N ILE A 176 -8.63 21.47 -8.30
CA ILE A 176 -9.29 21.00 -9.51
C ILE A 176 -9.78 22.23 -10.28
N SER A 177 -9.08 22.54 -11.36
CA SER A 177 -9.33 23.74 -12.18
C SER A 177 -10.37 23.50 -13.26
N PHE A 178 -11.34 24.41 -13.36
CA PHE A 178 -12.21 24.58 -14.54
C PHE A 178 -11.92 25.91 -15.24
N ALA A 179 -10.73 26.46 -15.02
CA ALA A 179 -10.32 27.75 -15.59
C ALA A 179 -10.24 27.64 -17.10
N GLU A 180 -10.71 28.69 -17.79
CA GLU A 180 -10.55 28.82 -19.24
C GLU A 180 -9.47 29.86 -19.54
N ASP A 181 -9.45 30.96 -18.81
CA ASP A 181 -8.46 32.02 -18.96
C ASP A 181 -7.13 31.69 -18.26
N ALA A 182 -6.03 32.15 -18.87
CA ALA A 182 -4.67 31.86 -18.39
C ALA A 182 -4.37 32.51 -17.03
N LYS A 183 -5.01 33.64 -16.71
CA LYS A 183 -4.76 34.37 -15.46
C LYS A 183 -5.37 33.62 -14.28
N ALA A 184 -6.64 33.22 -14.37
CA ALA A 184 -7.32 32.40 -13.37
C ALA A 184 -6.59 31.08 -13.15
N ARG A 185 -6.20 30.41 -14.24
CA ARG A 185 -5.40 29.19 -14.19
C ARG A 185 -4.09 29.40 -13.42
N SER A 186 -3.37 30.49 -13.69
CA SER A 186 -2.13 30.83 -12.98
C SER A 186 -2.36 31.07 -11.49
N ILE A 187 -3.46 31.74 -11.11
CA ILE A 187 -3.82 31.98 -9.71
C ILE A 187 -4.09 30.64 -8.99
N LEU A 188 -4.94 29.80 -9.57
CA LEU A 188 -5.28 28.48 -9.06
C LEU A 188 -4.04 27.60 -8.89
N LYS A 189 -3.15 27.59 -9.88
CA LYS A 189 -1.88 26.86 -9.81
C LYS A 189 -1.00 27.36 -8.66
N LYS A 190 -0.85 28.68 -8.51
CA LYS A 190 -0.08 29.26 -7.40
C LYS A 190 -0.64 28.87 -6.04
N ILE A 191 -1.96 28.72 -5.89
CA ILE A 191 -2.58 28.25 -4.65
C ILE A 191 -2.14 26.81 -4.34
N SER A 192 -2.18 25.91 -5.32
CA SER A 192 -1.74 24.52 -5.12
C SER A 192 -0.23 24.37 -4.84
N GLU A 193 0.58 25.33 -5.30
CA GLU A 193 2.04 25.30 -5.06
C GLU A 193 2.42 25.74 -3.62
N ILE A 194 1.47 26.31 -2.86
CA ILE A 194 1.71 26.72 -1.46
C ILE A 194 2.03 25.50 -0.60
N GLY A 195 3.13 25.58 0.16
CA GLY A 195 3.59 24.50 1.03
C GLY A 195 4.25 23.32 0.30
N GLY A 196 4.23 23.30 -1.04
CA GLY A 196 4.92 22.27 -1.84
C GLY A 196 4.31 20.86 -1.79
N CYS A 197 3.08 20.72 -1.27
CA CYS A 197 2.40 19.43 -1.12
C CYS A 197 1.08 19.33 -1.90
N GLY A 198 0.62 20.42 -2.50
CA GLY A 198 -0.61 20.45 -3.26
C GLY A 198 -0.51 19.73 -4.60
N VAL A 199 -1.66 19.27 -5.09
CA VAL A 199 -1.83 18.63 -6.39
C VAL A 199 -2.72 19.53 -7.23
N TYR A 200 -2.28 19.85 -8.45
CA TYR A 200 -3.06 20.60 -9.42
C TYR A 200 -3.52 19.67 -10.53
N ALA A 201 -4.79 19.74 -10.89
CA ALA A 201 -5.34 19.03 -12.04
C ALA A 201 -6.37 19.88 -12.78
N GLU A 202 -6.47 19.70 -14.09
CA GLU A 202 -7.59 20.24 -14.87
C GLU A 202 -8.79 19.30 -14.75
N GLY A 203 -9.94 19.83 -14.32
CA GLY A 203 -11.17 19.05 -14.16
C GLY A 203 -11.65 18.43 -15.47
N THR A 204 -11.34 19.05 -16.61
CA THR A 204 -11.61 18.47 -17.94
C THR A 204 -10.86 17.16 -18.17
N ASP A 205 -9.62 17.08 -17.68
CA ASP A 205 -8.77 15.91 -17.89
C ASP A 205 -9.19 14.79 -16.94
N LEU A 206 -9.49 15.13 -15.68
CA LEU A 206 -10.02 14.17 -14.71
C LEU A 206 -11.39 13.60 -15.10
N LEU A 207 -12.22 14.38 -15.81
CA LEU A 207 -13.51 13.92 -16.33
C LEU A 207 -13.37 13.00 -17.55
N ALA A 208 -12.31 13.18 -18.34
CA ALA A 208 -12.08 12.43 -19.57
C ALA A 208 -11.29 11.14 -19.35
N ASP A 209 -10.48 11.06 -18.29
CA ASP A 209 -9.58 9.94 -18.02
C ASP A 209 -9.73 9.43 -16.58
N ASP A 210 -10.33 8.24 -16.45
CA ASP A 210 -10.49 7.55 -15.17
C ASP A 210 -9.14 7.24 -14.49
N GLN A 211 -8.08 7.01 -15.25
CA GLN A 211 -6.75 6.79 -14.69
C GLN A 211 -6.21 8.08 -14.08
N ALA A 212 -6.40 9.23 -14.75
CA ALA A 212 -6.02 10.53 -14.22
C ALA A 212 -6.77 10.84 -12.91
N LEU A 213 -8.08 10.53 -12.86
CA LEU A 213 -8.87 10.69 -11.64
C LEU A 213 -8.40 9.76 -10.51
N ASN A 214 -8.17 8.48 -10.80
CA ASN A 214 -7.63 7.53 -9.81
C ASN A 214 -6.27 7.98 -9.28
N GLN A 215 -5.41 8.50 -10.16
CA GLN A 215 -4.11 9.02 -9.79
C GLN A 215 -4.22 10.28 -8.92
N PHE A 216 -5.11 11.21 -9.26
CA PHE A 216 -5.39 12.39 -8.42
C PHE A 216 -5.87 11.98 -7.02
N VAL A 217 -6.81 11.04 -6.93
CA VAL A 217 -7.31 10.53 -5.64
C VAL A 217 -6.18 9.90 -4.83
N LYS A 218 -5.32 9.08 -5.44
CA LYS A 218 -4.13 8.54 -4.78
C LYS A 218 -3.20 9.65 -4.30
N ASP A 219 -2.84 10.60 -5.17
CA ASP A 219 -1.91 11.68 -4.85
C ASP A 219 -2.42 12.61 -3.75
N VAL A 220 -3.74 12.74 -3.56
CA VAL A 220 -4.31 13.50 -2.45
C VAL A 220 -4.45 12.66 -1.18
N PHE A 221 -5.06 11.47 -1.26
CA PHE A 221 -5.63 10.80 -0.09
C PHE A 221 -4.76 9.71 0.51
N TYR A 222 -4.07 8.88 -0.29
CA TYR A 222 -3.42 7.67 0.24
C TYR A 222 -2.14 7.28 -0.50
N ALA A 223 -1.27 6.56 0.20
CA ALA A 223 -0.12 5.90 -0.39
C ALA A 223 -0.36 4.39 -0.39
N GLU A 224 0.18 3.71 -1.38
CA GLU A 224 0.28 2.26 -1.37
C GLU A 224 1.61 1.88 -0.70
N GLN A 225 1.52 1.25 0.46
CA GLN A 225 2.66 0.66 1.13
C GLN A 225 2.70 -0.82 0.79
N MET A 226 3.80 -1.26 0.19
CA MET A 226 4.05 -2.69 0.05
C MET A 226 4.37 -3.21 1.46
N GLU A 227 3.54 -4.10 2.01
CA GLU A 227 3.94 -4.77 3.23
C GLU A 227 5.22 -5.56 2.93
N PRO A 228 6.26 -5.45 3.78
CA PRO A 228 7.46 -6.23 3.59
C PRO A 228 7.05 -7.70 3.61
N GLN A 229 7.11 -8.36 2.46
CA GLN A 229 7.02 -9.80 2.40
C GLN A 229 8.09 -10.34 3.34
N PRO A 230 7.77 -11.26 4.27
CA PRO A 230 8.82 -11.91 5.03
C PRO A 230 9.81 -12.49 4.02
N GLU A 231 11.07 -12.07 4.08
CA GLU A 231 12.14 -12.72 3.33
C GLU A 231 12.24 -14.15 3.87
N VAL A 232 11.50 -15.08 3.26
CA VAL A 232 11.56 -16.48 3.65
C VAL A 232 12.81 -17.07 3.01
N ILE A 233 13.89 -17.11 3.77
CA ILE A 233 15.02 -17.97 3.46
C ILE A 233 14.57 -19.41 3.73
N VAL A 234 14.11 -20.11 2.68
CA VAL A 234 13.85 -21.55 2.78
C VAL A 234 15.10 -22.30 2.35
N LEU A 235 15.87 -22.76 3.32
CA LEU A 235 16.85 -23.80 3.09
C LEU A 235 16.11 -25.13 2.87
N ARG A 236 15.99 -25.55 1.61
CA ARG A 236 15.37 -26.83 1.25
C ARG A 236 16.42 -27.93 1.23
N GLY A 237 16.17 -28.98 2.01
CA GLY A 237 16.70 -30.31 1.72
C GLY A 237 18.02 -30.67 2.37
N ILE A 238 18.27 -30.34 3.64
CA ILE A 238 19.32 -31.05 4.39
C ILE A 238 18.78 -32.45 4.70
N HIS A 239 19.24 -33.45 3.96
CA HIS A 239 18.76 -34.82 4.08
C HIS A 239 19.63 -35.66 5.01
N PHE A 240 19.00 -36.60 5.71
CA PHE A 240 19.65 -37.49 6.65
C PHE A 240 19.53 -38.95 6.22
N ASP A 241 20.55 -39.74 6.54
CA ASP A 241 20.49 -41.19 6.42
C ASP A 241 19.41 -41.77 7.33
N PHE A 242 18.97 -42.98 6.98
CA PHE A 242 18.06 -43.74 7.82
C PHE A 242 18.63 -43.85 9.24
N ASP A 243 17.79 -43.52 10.21
CA ASP A 243 18.09 -43.57 11.64
C ASP A 243 19.25 -42.69 12.16
N LYS A 244 19.70 -41.71 11.35
CA LYS A 244 20.80 -40.80 11.73
C LYS A 244 20.36 -39.34 11.89
N SER A 245 21.16 -38.60 12.66
CA SER A 245 21.06 -37.14 12.83
C SER A 245 22.36 -36.39 12.54
N ASP A 246 23.39 -37.07 12.01
CA ASP A 246 24.65 -36.44 11.64
C ASP A 246 24.52 -35.66 10.33
N ILE A 247 25.06 -34.44 10.31
CA ILE A 247 25.10 -33.61 9.11
C ILE A 247 26.20 -34.13 8.19
N LYS A 248 25.84 -34.56 6.98
CA LYS A 248 26.83 -35.01 5.99
C LYS A 248 27.71 -33.85 5.50
N PRO A 249 28.99 -34.12 5.15
CA PRO A 249 29.88 -33.10 4.60
C PRO A 249 29.31 -32.36 3.38
N GLU A 250 28.53 -33.05 2.53
CA GLU A 250 27.86 -32.46 1.35
C GLU A 250 26.89 -31.31 1.68
N TRP A 251 26.35 -31.25 2.90
CA TRP A 251 25.43 -30.19 3.34
C TRP A 251 26.14 -29.02 4.05
N GLN A 252 27.42 -29.16 4.41
CA GLN A 252 28.15 -28.12 5.11
C GLN A 252 28.27 -26.81 4.30
N PRO A 253 28.54 -26.82 2.98
CA PRO A 253 28.59 -25.57 2.20
C PRO A 253 27.27 -24.79 2.22
N VAL A 254 26.13 -25.50 2.17
CA VAL A 254 24.79 -24.91 2.21
C VAL A 254 24.50 -24.28 3.58
N LEU A 255 24.93 -24.96 4.65
CA LEU A 255 24.82 -24.45 6.00
C LEU A 255 25.77 -23.27 6.25
N ASP A 256 26.95 -23.26 5.65
CA ASP A 256 27.88 -22.13 5.74
C ASP A 256 27.30 -20.88 5.09
N GLU A 257 26.73 -21.00 3.90
CA GLU A 257 26.01 -19.91 3.25
C GLU A 257 24.85 -19.39 4.11
N GLY A 258 24.06 -20.30 4.69
CA GLY A 258 22.98 -19.94 5.61
C GLY A 258 23.47 -19.19 6.85
N ALA A 259 24.58 -19.62 7.45
CA ALA A 259 25.18 -18.96 8.60
C ALA A 259 25.68 -17.54 8.25
N GLU A 260 26.31 -17.36 7.09
CA GLU A 260 26.76 -16.03 6.63
C GLU A 260 25.61 -15.06 6.44
N ILE A 261 24.49 -15.51 5.86
CA ILE A 261 23.31 -14.66 5.69
C ILE A 261 22.70 -14.29 7.05
N LEU A 262 22.56 -15.25 7.96
CA LEU A 262 22.05 -14.96 9.32
C LEU A 262 22.94 -13.99 10.09
N LYS A 263 24.27 -14.01 9.86
CA LYS A 263 25.20 -13.02 10.44
C LYS A 263 25.05 -11.63 9.81
N LYS A 264 24.88 -11.54 8.50
CA LYS A 264 24.68 -10.26 7.78
C LYS A 264 23.35 -9.57 8.12
N HIS A 265 22.34 -10.33 8.53
CA HIS A 265 20.99 -9.84 8.82
C HIS A 265 20.60 -10.13 10.28
N PRO A 266 21.11 -9.38 11.28
CA PRO A 266 20.91 -9.66 12.71
C PRO A 266 19.44 -9.60 13.16
N GLN A 267 18.57 -8.94 12.41
CA GLN A 267 17.13 -8.86 12.67
C GLN A 267 16.38 -10.18 12.38
N ILE A 268 16.93 -11.08 11.57
CA ILE A 268 16.26 -12.32 11.18
C ILE A 268 16.29 -13.31 12.34
N ARG A 269 15.12 -13.87 12.68
CA ARG A 269 14.99 -15.03 13.57
C ARG A 269 14.52 -16.23 12.77
N ILE A 270 14.90 -17.44 13.18
CA ILE A 270 14.55 -18.67 12.45
C ILE A 270 14.02 -19.78 13.35
N ILE A 271 13.16 -20.63 12.78
CA ILE A 271 12.80 -21.95 13.31
C ILE A 271 13.42 -23.02 12.40
N ILE A 272 14.09 -23.98 13.02
CA ILE A 272 14.72 -25.13 12.39
C ILE A 272 13.80 -26.33 12.66
N GLU A 273 13.17 -26.85 11.62
CA GLU A 273 12.16 -27.90 11.66
C GLU A 273 12.76 -29.23 11.23
N GLY A 274 12.81 -30.21 12.13
CA GLY A 274 13.25 -31.57 11.83
C GLY A 274 12.09 -32.49 11.46
N HIS A 275 12.32 -33.40 10.52
CA HIS A 275 11.34 -34.38 10.05
C HIS A 275 11.96 -35.78 9.88
N THR A 276 11.12 -36.81 9.99
CA THR A 276 11.46 -38.21 9.71
C THR A 276 10.60 -38.80 8.59
N ASP A 277 10.97 -39.99 8.14
CA ASP A 277 10.03 -40.86 7.43
C ASP A 277 9.09 -41.55 8.44
N SER A 278 8.17 -42.38 7.94
CA SER A 278 7.18 -43.07 8.77
C SER A 278 7.64 -44.42 9.33
N ILE A 279 8.95 -44.70 9.35
CA ILE A 279 9.46 -45.99 9.86
C ILE A 279 9.86 -45.81 11.32
N GLY A 280 9.25 -46.61 12.21
CA GLY A 280 9.46 -46.54 13.65
C GLY A 280 8.20 -46.13 14.40
N THR A 281 8.31 -45.98 15.71
CA THR A 281 7.20 -45.46 16.52
C THR A 281 7.17 -43.93 16.45
N GLU A 282 5.99 -43.33 16.57
CA GLU A 282 5.83 -41.87 16.59
C GLU A 282 6.74 -41.21 17.64
N ALA A 283 6.79 -41.77 18.85
CA ALA A 283 7.65 -41.27 19.93
C ALA A 283 9.15 -41.34 19.60
N TYR A 284 9.57 -42.35 18.82
CA TYR A 284 10.93 -42.45 18.33
C TYR A 284 11.22 -41.40 17.26
N ASN A 285 10.34 -41.28 16.28
CA ASN A 285 10.45 -40.33 15.18
C ASN A 285 10.43 -38.88 15.66
N GLN A 286 9.62 -38.57 16.67
CA GLN A 286 9.63 -37.28 17.34
C GLN A 286 11.04 -36.94 17.88
N LYS A 287 11.62 -37.83 18.71
CA LYS A 287 12.97 -37.63 19.26
C LYS A 287 14.05 -37.54 18.18
N LEU A 288 13.97 -38.36 17.13
CA LEU A 288 14.94 -38.34 16.03
C LEU A 288 14.87 -37.01 15.26
N SER A 289 13.67 -36.51 15.01
CA SER A 289 13.46 -35.22 14.35
C SER A 289 14.01 -34.05 15.17
N GLU A 290 13.83 -34.07 16.50
CA GLU A 290 14.39 -33.06 17.41
C GLU A 290 15.92 -33.08 17.37
N ARG A 291 16.55 -34.27 17.40
CA ARG A 291 18.01 -34.40 17.26
C ARG A 291 18.54 -33.83 15.95
N ARG A 292 17.84 -34.05 14.84
CA ARG A 292 18.20 -33.48 13.53
C ARG A 292 18.12 -31.96 13.52
N ALA A 293 17.03 -31.40 14.03
CA ALA A 293 16.87 -29.95 14.15
C ALA A 293 17.96 -29.35 15.06
N LYS A 294 18.27 -30.03 16.17
CA LYS A 294 19.33 -29.64 17.09
C LYS A 294 20.72 -29.69 16.45
N ALA A 295 21.03 -30.71 15.64
CA ALA A 295 22.32 -30.79 14.95
C ALA A 295 22.57 -29.57 14.06
N VAL A 296 21.54 -29.14 13.32
CA VAL A 296 21.61 -27.93 12.47
C VAL A 296 21.68 -26.65 13.31
N TYR A 297 20.94 -26.59 14.42
CA TYR A 297 21.04 -25.50 15.39
C TYR A 297 22.46 -25.34 15.94
N ASP A 298 23.06 -26.43 16.43
CA ASP A 298 24.40 -26.46 17.01
C ASP A 298 25.45 -26.08 15.96
N TYR A 299 25.25 -26.49 14.70
CA TYR A 299 26.10 -26.10 13.58
C TYR A 299 26.09 -24.58 13.36
N PHE A 300 24.92 -23.94 13.33
CA PHE A 300 24.83 -22.49 13.18
C PHE A 300 25.41 -21.73 14.38
N VAL A 301 25.19 -22.21 15.59
CA VAL A 301 25.82 -21.64 16.80
C VAL A 301 27.35 -21.70 16.67
N ALA A 302 27.90 -22.84 16.25
CA ALA A 302 29.35 -22.98 16.03
C ALA A 302 29.89 -22.07 14.92
N LYS A 303 29.06 -21.68 13.94
CA LYS A 303 29.39 -20.72 12.86
C LYS A 303 29.17 -19.25 13.26
N GLY A 304 28.76 -19.00 14.50
CA GLY A 304 28.63 -17.66 15.08
C GLY A 304 27.24 -17.02 14.96
N VAL A 305 26.20 -17.80 14.66
CA VAL A 305 24.81 -17.31 14.71
C VAL A 305 24.33 -17.31 16.17
N GLU A 306 23.74 -16.20 16.62
CA GLU A 306 23.29 -16.05 18.00
C GLU A 306 22.17 -17.05 18.35
N ALA A 307 22.35 -17.80 19.44
CA ALA A 307 21.45 -18.85 19.91
C ALA A 307 20.01 -18.37 20.15
N THR A 308 19.84 -17.12 20.61
CA THR A 308 18.54 -16.49 20.94
C THR A 308 17.68 -16.24 19.69
N ARG A 309 18.30 -16.20 18.51
CA ARG A 309 17.64 -15.94 17.23
C ARG A 309 17.10 -17.19 16.57
N MET A 310 17.33 -18.36 17.16
CA MET A 310 17.02 -19.65 16.55
C MET A 310 16.19 -20.50 17.50
N LYS A 311 15.28 -21.31 16.95
CA LYS A 311 14.55 -22.33 17.71
C LYS A 311 14.54 -23.65 16.94
N ALA A 312 14.95 -24.74 17.57
CA ALA A 312 14.85 -26.09 17.00
C ALA A 312 13.53 -26.76 17.41
N VAL A 313 12.81 -27.33 16.44
CA VAL A 313 11.54 -28.03 16.66
C VAL A 313 11.54 -29.32 15.84
N GLY A 314 11.22 -30.45 16.47
CA GLY A 314 10.97 -31.70 15.77
C GLY A 314 9.49 -31.91 15.50
N TYR A 315 9.14 -32.39 14.31
CA TYR A 315 7.75 -32.74 13.94
C TYR A 315 7.54 -34.24 13.71
N GLY A 316 8.57 -35.06 13.95
CA GLY A 316 8.54 -36.49 13.63
C GLY A 316 8.12 -36.75 12.18
N GLU A 317 7.17 -37.67 12.02
CA GLU A 317 6.62 -38.08 10.74
C GLU A 317 5.34 -37.31 10.33
N LEU A 318 4.88 -36.38 11.16
CA LEU A 318 3.54 -35.75 11.05
C LEU A 318 3.40 -34.76 9.87
N LYS A 319 4.51 -34.37 9.24
CA LYS A 319 4.54 -33.43 8.10
C LYS A 319 5.36 -33.99 6.92
N PRO A 320 4.88 -35.07 6.26
CA PRO A 320 5.58 -35.67 5.13
C PRO A 320 5.50 -34.74 3.90
N LYS A 321 6.58 -34.71 3.11
CA LYS A 321 6.65 -34.01 1.82
C LYS A 321 6.53 -34.94 0.61
N ALA A 322 6.76 -36.23 0.82
CA ALA A 322 6.67 -37.26 -0.21
C ALA A 322 6.06 -38.54 0.35
N ASP A 323 5.72 -39.46 -0.55
CA ASP A 323 5.07 -40.73 -0.19
C ASP A 323 6.02 -41.64 0.61
N ASN A 324 5.63 -41.96 1.84
CA ASN A 324 6.37 -42.85 2.72
C ASN A 324 6.35 -44.33 2.29
N ALA A 325 5.48 -44.72 1.35
CA ALA A 325 5.49 -46.08 0.81
C ALA A 325 6.76 -46.37 0.00
N THR A 326 7.33 -45.35 -0.65
CA THR A 326 8.52 -45.49 -1.51
C THR A 326 9.83 -45.23 -0.75
N LYS A 327 10.93 -45.87 -1.15
CA LYS A 327 12.26 -45.61 -0.52
C LYS A 327 12.70 -44.17 -0.77
N GLU A 328 12.40 -43.68 -1.97
CA GLU A 328 12.71 -42.36 -2.48
C GLU A 328 11.94 -41.29 -1.69
N GLY A 329 10.63 -41.47 -1.51
CA GLY A 329 9.82 -40.55 -0.72
C GLY A 329 10.19 -40.53 0.76
N ARG A 330 10.55 -41.68 1.34
CA ARG A 330 11.13 -41.71 2.70
C ARG A 330 12.44 -40.92 2.79
N ALA A 331 13.31 -41.03 1.79
CA ALA A 331 14.54 -40.24 1.75
C ALA A 331 14.26 -38.74 1.72
N ILE A 332 13.28 -38.30 0.93
CA ILE A 332 12.83 -36.89 0.90
C ILE A 332 12.27 -36.47 2.27
N ASN A 333 11.53 -37.34 2.97
CA ASN A 333 10.93 -37.01 4.26
C ASN A 333 11.95 -36.85 5.39
N ARG A 334 13.07 -37.59 5.36
CA ARG A 334 14.18 -37.47 6.32
C ARG A 334 14.99 -36.19 6.08
N ARG A 335 14.48 -35.06 6.57
CA ARG A 335 15.03 -33.74 6.25
C ARG A 335 14.99 -32.77 7.44
N VAL A 336 15.71 -31.66 7.29
CA VAL A 336 15.50 -30.43 8.06
C VAL A 336 15.10 -29.29 7.12
N GLU A 337 14.19 -28.45 7.58
CA GLU A 337 13.79 -27.20 6.95
C GLU A 337 14.07 -26.02 7.88
N ILE A 338 14.34 -24.86 7.31
CA ILE A 338 14.56 -23.64 8.09
C ILE A 338 13.56 -22.60 7.61
N LYS A 339 12.88 -21.95 8.55
CA LYS A 339 11.87 -20.93 8.31
C LYS A 339 12.22 -19.66 9.05
N VAL A 340 12.09 -18.53 8.39
CA VAL A 340 12.19 -17.22 9.04
C VAL A 340 10.92 -16.96 9.85
N VAL A 341 11.08 -16.42 11.07
CA VAL A 341 10.01 -15.95 11.93
C VAL A 341 10.23 -14.47 12.23
N GLN A 342 9.16 -13.68 12.14
CA GLN A 342 9.15 -12.26 12.49
C GLN A 342 9.10 -12.08 14.01
#